data_AF-A0AA39VJU1-F1
#
_entry.id   AF-A0AA39VJU1-F1
#
_cell.length_a   1.000
_cell.length_b   1.000
_cell.length_c   1.000
_cell.angle_alpha   90.00
_cell.angle_beta   90.00
_cell.angle_gamma   90.00
#
_symmetry.space_group_name_H-M   'P 1'
#
loop_
_entity.id
_entity.type
_entity.pdbx_description
1 polymer ?
#
loop_
_entity_poly.entity_id
_entity_poly.type
_entity_poly.pdbx_seq_one_letter_code
_entity_poly.pdbx_strand_id
1 'polypeptide(L)'
;MGGLREFTTTAAAVTTLNTVEPLRRTTLNRVFAAVYSCAISALLYHHAQALLLHSKTLLSFTISLSLLVADTVLAFMWITTQSFRMRPVHRREYPENLKSVTKRDEFPGLDVFICTADPYKEPPMGVVNTALSVMAYDYPTEKVSVYVSDDGGSILTLFALMEAAKFASHWLPFCRKNDVMERNPDAYFTSNQSWSSETKKIKVKYYS
;
A
#
# COMPACT_ATOMS: atom_id res chain seq x y z
N MET A 1 6.43 20.65 -60.58
CA MET A 1 6.22 21.61 -59.47
C MET A 1 5.02 21.14 -58.67
N GLY A 2 5.17 20.97 -57.35
CA GLY A 2 4.06 20.65 -56.45
C GLY A 2 4.21 19.33 -55.69
N GLY A 3 5.34 19.13 -55.01
CA GLY A 3 5.46 18.08 -54.00
C GLY A 3 4.69 18.49 -52.74
N LEU A 4 3.55 17.85 -52.48
CA LEU A 4 2.89 17.91 -51.18
C LEU A 4 3.65 16.99 -50.23
N ARG A 5 4.48 17.60 -49.39
CA ARG A 5 5.04 16.98 -48.19
C ARG A 5 3.88 16.60 -47.27
N GLU A 6 3.61 15.30 -47.15
CA GLU A 6 2.92 14.77 -45.98
C GLU A 6 3.75 15.13 -44.74
N PHE A 7 3.23 16.07 -43.97
CA PHE A 7 3.72 16.34 -42.63
C PHE A 7 3.28 15.18 -41.76
N THR A 8 4.11 14.13 -41.70
CA THR A 8 4.01 13.12 -40.65
C THR A 8 4.38 13.81 -39.35
N THR A 9 3.38 14.37 -38.69
CA THR A 9 3.49 14.83 -37.31
C THR A 9 3.61 13.58 -36.45
N THR A 10 4.82 13.03 -36.34
CA THR A 10 5.20 12.16 -35.23
C THR A 10 5.23 13.03 -33.98
N ALA A 11 4.04 13.33 -33.45
CA ALA A 11 3.89 13.75 -32.08
C ALA A 11 4.47 12.62 -31.23
N ALA A 12 5.63 12.88 -30.63
CA ALA A 12 6.25 11.97 -29.68
C ALA A 12 5.16 11.55 -28.68
N ALA A 13 4.81 10.27 -28.68
CA ALA A 13 3.83 9.73 -27.76
C ALA A 13 4.32 10.05 -26.35
N VAL A 14 3.58 10.89 -25.62
CA VAL A 14 3.91 11.25 -24.24
C VAL A 14 3.94 9.94 -23.45
N THR A 15 5.13 9.50 -23.02
CA THR A 15 5.27 8.25 -22.29
C THR A 15 4.62 8.43 -20.92
N THR A 16 3.42 7.87 -20.74
CA THR A 16 2.69 7.97 -19.47
C THR A 16 3.32 7.07 -18.42
N LEU A 17 3.73 7.63 -17.29
CA LEU A 17 4.28 6.87 -16.15
C LEU A 17 3.17 6.25 -15.28
N ASN A 18 2.01 6.88 -15.24
CA ASN A 18 0.86 6.42 -14.49
C ASN A 18 -0.45 6.91 -15.11
N THR A 19 -1.53 6.16 -14.88
CA THR A 19 -2.90 6.52 -15.23
C THR A 19 -3.81 6.44 -14.01
N VAL A 20 -4.86 7.27 -14.01
CA VAL A 20 -5.88 7.28 -12.96
C VAL A 20 -7.24 7.22 -13.61
N GLU A 21 -7.96 6.12 -13.37
CA GLU A 21 -9.26 5.87 -13.97
C GLU A 21 -10.34 5.76 -12.89
N PRO A 22 -11.44 6.51 -12.97
CA PRO A 22 -12.56 6.33 -12.06
C PRO A 22 -13.18 4.96 -12.28
N LEU A 23 -13.47 4.25 -11.19
CA LEU A 23 -14.10 2.93 -11.28
C LEU A 23 -15.52 3.07 -11.81
N ARG A 24 -15.97 2.10 -12.62
CA ARG A 24 -17.34 2.03 -13.14
C ARG A 24 -18.41 2.07 -12.04
N ARG A 25 -18.08 1.58 -10.84
CA ARG A 25 -18.94 1.61 -9.65
C ARG A 25 -19.23 3.01 -9.12
N THR A 26 -18.53 4.04 -9.58
CA THR A 26 -18.74 5.44 -9.15
C THR A 26 -20.18 5.89 -9.34
N THR A 27 -20.81 5.56 -10.47
CA THR A 27 -22.21 5.92 -10.73
C THR A 27 -23.16 5.20 -9.77
N LEU A 28 -22.97 3.89 -9.59
CA LEU A 28 -23.75 3.09 -8.65
C LEU A 28 -23.62 3.61 -7.20
N ASN A 29 -22.41 3.95 -6.77
CA ASN A 29 -22.17 4.49 -5.43
C ASN A 29 -22.86 5.85 -5.22
N ARG A 30 -22.94 6.69 -6.24
CA ARG A 30 -23.64 7.99 -6.17
C ARG A 30 -25.15 7.81 -6.09
N VAL A 31 -25.71 6.89 -6.87
CA VAL A 31 -27.14 6.54 -6.80
C VAL A 31 -27.45 5.97 -5.41
N PHE A 32 -26.63 5.04 -4.93
CA PHE A 32 -26.74 4.49 -3.57
C PHE A 32 -26.68 5.61 -2.52
N ALA A 33 -25.73 6.55 -2.63
CA ALA A 33 -25.63 7.69 -1.73
C ALA A 33 -26.93 8.52 -1.71
N ALA A 34 -27.47 8.84 -2.89
CA ALA A 34 -28.68 9.64 -3.00
C ALA A 34 -29.89 8.95 -2.34
N VAL A 35 -30.10 7.66 -2.64
CA VAL A 35 -31.21 6.87 -2.08
C VAL A 35 -31.12 6.80 -0.55
N TYR A 36 -29.96 6.45 0.00
CA TYR A 36 -29.79 6.36 1.45
C TYR A 36 -29.83 7.72 2.15
N SER A 37 -29.35 8.80 1.50
CA SER A 37 -29.48 10.15 2.05
C SER A 37 -30.96 10.53 2.19
N CYS A 38 -31.79 10.24 1.18
CA CYS A 38 -33.23 10.46 1.27
C CYS A 38 -33.88 9.64 2.39
N ALA A 39 -33.50 8.36 2.53
CA ALA A 39 -34.02 7.50 3.60
C ALA A 39 -33.64 8.00 5.00
N ILE A 40 -32.39 8.42 5.19
CA ILE A 40 -31.90 8.98 6.45
C ILE A 40 -32.62 10.31 6.76
N SER A 41 -32.78 11.20 5.77
CA SER A 41 -33.52 12.45 5.96
C SER A 41 -34.99 12.20 6.33
N ALA A 42 -35.65 11.23 5.71
CA ALA A 42 -37.02 10.86 6.05
C ALA A 42 -37.13 10.29 7.48
N LEU A 43 -36.18 9.44 7.88
CA LEU A 43 -36.10 8.90 9.23
C LEU A 43 -35.92 10.00 10.27
N LEU A 44 -34.92 10.88 10.09
CA LEU A 44 -34.67 12.01 10.99
C LEU A 44 -35.88 12.95 11.07
N TYR A 45 -36.55 13.20 9.94
CA TYR A 45 -37.78 14.00 9.92
C TYR A 45 -38.90 13.35 10.73
N HIS A 46 -39.13 12.04 10.57
CA HIS A 46 -40.12 11.31 11.34
C HIS A 46 -39.83 11.35 12.86
N HIS A 47 -38.57 11.14 13.25
CA HIS A 47 -38.17 11.24 14.66
C HIS A 47 -38.32 12.66 15.22
N ALA A 48 -38.01 13.69 14.43
CA ALA A 48 -38.24 15.08 14.81
C ALA A 48 -39.74 15.40 14.97
N GLN A 49 -40.59 14.91 14.06
CA GLN A 49 -42.05 15.06 14.17
C GLN A 49 -42.61 14.34 15.40
N ALA A 50 -42.17 13.11 15.68
CA ALA A 50 -42.60 12.34 16.84
C ALA A 50 -42.22 13.04 18.16
N LEU A 51 -41.02 13.63 18.21
CA LEU A 51 -40.56 14.42 19.35
C LEU A 51 -41.40 15.70 19.55
N LEU A 52 -41.69 16.43 18.47
CA LEU A 52 -42.36 17.74 18.54
C LEU A 52 -43.88 17.66 18.69
N LEU A 53 -44.55 16.66 18.09
CA LEU A 53 -46.02 16.62 17.98
C LEU A 53 -46.69 15.52 18.80
N HIS A 54 -45.96 14.45 19.16
CA HIS A 54 -46.58 13.23 19.72
C HIS A 54 -46.11 12.88 21.14
N SER A 55 -45.03 13.50 21.61
CA SER A 55 -44.46 13.24 22.94
C SER A 55 -45.25 13.97 24.03
N LYS A 56 -46.23 13.29 24.63
CA LYS A 56 -47.08 13.86 25.71
C LYS A 56 -46.57 13.59 27.13
N THR A 57 -45.65 12.64 27.28
CA THR A 57 -45.12 12.17 28.58
C THR A 57 -43.60 12.34 28.62
N LEU A 58 -43.04 12.67 29.78
CA LEU A 58 -41.59 12.88 29.95
C LEU A 58 -40.76 11.66 29.53
N LEU A 59 -41.23 10.44 29.82
CA LEU A 59 -40.58 9.20 29.38
C LEU A 59 -40.57 9.03 27.85
N SER A 60 -41.69 9.36 27.18
CA SER A 60 -41.79 9.30 25.72
C SER A 60 -40.91 10.35 25.06
N PHE A 61 -40.79 11.53 25.69
CA PHE A 61 -39.89 12.59 25.25
C PHE A 61 -38.42 12.19 25.37
N THR A 62 -38.00 11.61 26.51
CA THR A 62 -36.60 11.19 26.70
C THR A 62 -36.19 10.06 25.76
N ILE A 63 -37.07 9.09 25.51
CA ILE A 63 -36.84 8.01 24.53
C ILE A 63 -36.76 8.57 23.10
N SER A 64 -37.68 9.47 22.72
CA SER A 64 -37.67 10.05 21.37
C SER A 64 -36.43 10.91 21.13
N LEU A 65 -35.99 11.64 22.16
CA LEU A 65 -34.76 12.44 22.13
C LEU A 65 -33.51 11.56 22.02
N SER A 66 -33.42 10.47 22.78
CA SER A 66 -32.26 9.57 22.70
C SER A 66 -32.14 8.88 21.34
N LEU A 67 -33.26 8.45 20.76
CA LEU A 67 -33.31 7.90 19.39
C LEU A 67 -32.87 8.94 18.35
N LEU A 68 -33.39 10.18 18.42
CA LEU A 68 -33.01 11.25 17.50
C LEU A 68 -31.51 11.55 17.57
N VAL A 69 -30.94 11.59 18.78
CA VAL A 69 -29.49 11.81 18.97
C VAL A 69 -28.69 10.62 18.40
N ALA A 70 -29.10 9.38 18.67
CA ALA A 70 -28.44 8.19 18.15
C ALA A 70 -28.44 8.15 16.63
N ASP A 71 -29.59 8.39 15.99
CA ASP A 71 -29.73 8.40 14.54
C ASP A 71 -28.97 9.57 13.89
N THR A 72 -28.88 10.72 14.55
CA THR A 72 -28.06 11.85 14.07
C THR A 72 -26.57 11.48 14.06
N VAL A 73 -26.07 10.83 15.12
CA VAL A 73 -24.68 10.35 15.17
C VAL A 73 -24.44 9.28 14.11
N LEU A 74 -25.37 8.34 13.93
CA LEU A 74 -25.27 7.30 12.92
C LEU A 74 -25.29 7.88 11.50
N ALA A 75 -26.18 8.84 11.23
CA ALA A 75 -26.24 9.58 9.98
C ALA A 75 -24.92 10.32 9.70
N PHE A 76 -24.34 10.97 10.70
CA PHE A 76 -23.04 11.63 10.58
C PHE A 76 -21.92 10.64 10.23
N MET A 77 -21.82 9.52 10.95
CA MET A 77 -20.84 8.45 10.66
C MET A 77 -21.04 7.86 9.26
N TRP A 78 -22.28 7.74 8.80
CA TRP A 78 -22.58 7.26 7.46
C TRP A 78 -22.16 8.28 6.38
N ILE A 79 -22.45 9.56 6.56
CA ILE A 79 -22.05 10.63 5.61
C ILE A 79 -20.52 10.69 5.47
N THR A 80 -19.79 10.65 6.59
CA THR A 80 -18.32 10.67 6.58
C THR A 80 -17.76 9.45 5.85
N THR A 81 -18.30 8.26 6.11
CA THR A 81 -17.90 7.02 5.41
C THR A 81 -18.26 7.05 3.93
N GLN A 82 -19.46 7.51 3.58
CA GLN A 82 -19.95 7.54 2.21
C GLN A 82 -19.17 8.53 1.34
N SER A 83 -18.66 9.61 1.93
CA SER A 83 -17.81 10.60 1.24
C SER A 83 -16.59 9.95 0.57
N PHE A 84 -15.95 8.98 1.23
CA PHE A 84 -14.82 8.23 0.65
C PHE A 84 -15.24 7.29 -0.50
N ARG A 85 -16.52 6.94 -0.60
CA ARG A 85 -17.07 6.02 -1.62
C ARG A 85 -17.62 6.74 -2.85
N MET A 86 -17.67 8.08 -2.86
CA MET A 86 -18.28 8.89 -3.92
C MET A 86 -17.51 8.89 -5.25
N ARG A 87 -16.19 8.64 -5.22
CA ARG A 87 -15.33 8.60 -6.41
C ARG A 87 -14.12 7.68 -6.20
N PRO A 88 -14.33 6.36 -6.12
CA PRO A 88 -13.21 5.43 -6.04
C PRO A 88 -12.46 5.44 -7.38
N VAL A 89 -11.13 5.55 -7.32
CA VAL A 89 -10.24 5.60 -8.49
C VAL A 89 -9.28 4.42 -8.48
N HIS A 90 -9.01 3.87 -9.65
CA HIS A 90 -7.96 2.88 -9.87
C HIS A 90 -6.73 3.59 -10.44
N ARG A 91 -5.56 3.32 -9.87
CA ARG A 91 -4.28 3.84 -10.37
C ARG A 91 -3.52 2.68 -11.00
N ARG A 92 -2.90 2.92 -12.15
CA ARG A 92 -1.98 1.99 -12.80
C ARG A 92 -0.66 2.70 -13.06
N GLU A 93 0.42 1.99 -12.82
CA GLU A 93 1.80 2.42 -13.02
C GLU A 93 2.45 1.65 -14.18
N TYR A 94 3.36 2.32 -14.89
CA TYR A 94 4.11 1.78 -16.03
C TYR A 94 5.61 1.98 -15.79
N PRO A 95 6.23 1.24 -14.86
CA PRO A 95 7.64 1.41 -14.50
C PRO A 95 8.60 1.16 -15.68
N GLU A 96 8.19 0.38 -16.68
CA GLU A 96 8.94 0.17 -17.92
C GLU A 96 9.17 1.48 -18.70
N ASN A 97 8.24 2.42 -18.62
CA ASN A 97 8.34 3.73 -19.27
C ASN A 97 9.32 4.66 -18.55
N LEU A 98 9.63 4.40 -17.28
CA LEU A 98 10.52 5.24 -16.48
C LEU A 98 11.92 5.36 -17.10
N LYS A 99 12.42 4.26 -17.68
CA LYS A 99 13.73 4.20 -18.36
C LYS A 99 13.81 5.12 -19.58
N SER A 100 12.66 5.48 -20.18
CA SER A 100 12.60 6.40 -21.32
C SER A 100 12.58 7.87 -20.92
N VAL A 101 12.18 8.17 -19.68
CA VAL A 101 11.97 9.54 -19.18
C VAL A 101 13.14 10.00 -18.30
N THR A 102 13.77 9.08 -17.56
CA THR A 102 14.82 9.42 -16.59
C THR A 102 15.87 8.32 -16.55
N LYS A 103 17.15 8.72 -16.42
CA LYS A 103 18.26 7.77 -16.26
C LYS A 103 18.30 7.25 -14.83
N ARG A 104 18.81 6.04 -14.62
CA ARG A 104 18.94 5.44 -13.28
C ARG A 104 19.76 6.30 -12.31
N ASP A 105 20.80 6.97 -12.79
CA ASP A 105 21.68 7.78 -11.93
C ASP A 105 20.98 9.06 -11.39
N GLU A 106 19.94 9.51 -12.09
CA GLU A 106 19.12 10.67 -11.75
C GLU A 106 18.00 10.30 -10.77
N PHE A 107 17.88 9.03 -10.38
CA PHE A 107 16.90 8.59 -9.40
C PHE A 107 17.15 9.26 -8.03
N PRO A 108 16.08 9.62 -7.29
CA PRO A 108 16.21 10.19 -5.97
C PRO A 108 16.83 9.19 -4.98
N GLY A 109 17.41 9.70 -3.90
CA GLY A 109 17.75 8.84 -2.77
C GLY A 109 16.49 8.23 -2.15
N LEU A 110 16.59 6.98 -1.72
CA LEU A 110 15.54 6.21 -1.08
C LEU A 110 16.04 5.71 0.28
N ASP A 111 15.48 6.27 1.34
CA ASP A 111 15.75 5.83 2.71
C ASP A 111 14.59 4.94 3.19
N VAL A 112 14.91 3.72 3.60
CA VAL A 112 13.94 2.76 4.13
C VAL A 112 14.19 2.52 5.60
N PHE A 113 13.16 2.78 6.42
CA PHE A 113 13.20 2.56 7.86
C PHE A 113 12.46 1.27 8.22
N ILE A 114 13.13 0.39 8.94
CA ILE A 114 12.58 -0.84 9.50
C ILE A 114 12.59 -0.68 11.01
N CYS A 115 11.41 -0.61 11.62
CA CYS A 115 11.26 -0.50 13.07
C CYS A 115 10.85 -1.85 13.65
N THR A 116 11.46 -2.24 14.75
CA THR A 116 11.08 -3.42 15.53
C THR A 116 11.11 -3.09 17.01
N ALA A 117 10.25 -3.73 17.81
CA ALA A 117 10.08 -3.38 19.23
C ALA A 117 10.22 -4.56 20.20
N ASP A 118 9.96 -5.78 19.76
CA ASP A 118 9.94 -6.95 20.65
C ASP A 118 10.41 -8.20 19.87
N PRO A 119 11.58 -8.78 20.18
CA PRO A 119 12.13 -9.91 19.44
C PRO A 119 11.32 -11.20 19.59
N TYR A 120 10.38 -11.29 20.54
CA TYR A 120 9.51 -12.46 20.69
C TYR A 120 8.24 -12.34 19.85
N LYS A 121 7.74 -11.11 19.62
CA LYS A 121 6.58 -10.85 18.75
C LYS A 121 7.00 -10.65 17.30
N GLU A 122 8.19 -10.09 17.09
CA GLU A 122 8.81 -9.80 15.80
C GLU A 122 10.17 -10.51 15.77
N PRO A 123 10.21 -11.81 15.42
CA PRO A 123 11.43 -12.59 15.47
C PRO A 123 12.57 -11.93 14.67
N PRO A 124 13.82 -11.88 15.19
CA PRO A 124 14.96 -11.25 14.52
C PRO A 124 15.17 -11.70 13.07
N MET A 125 14.91 -12.98 12.76
CA MET A 125 15.00 -13.49 11.40
C MET A 125 14.00 -12.83 10.44
N GLY A 126 12.80 -12.47 10.90
CA GLY A 126 11.83 -11.71 10.09
C GLY A 126 12.34 -10.32 9.74
N VAL A 127 12.97 -9.64 10.70
CA VAL A 127 13.60 -8.32 10.51
C VAL A 127 14.77 -8.43 9.52
N VAL A 128 15.64 -9.42 9.70
CA VAL A 128 16.76 -9.72 8.80
C VAL A 128 16.30 -9.97 7.37
N ASN A 129 15.29 -10.82 7.19
CA ASN A 129 14.77 -11.15 5.85
C ASN A 129 14.15 -9.93 5.16
N THR A 130 13.50 -9.06 5.94
CA THR A 130 12.97 -7.78 5.43
C THR A 130 14.11 -6.86 5.00
N ALA A 131 15.14 -6.68 5.84
CA ALA A 131 16.30 -5.84 5.53
C ALA A 131 17.05 -6.34 4.28
N LEU A 132 17.30 -7.66 4.19
CA LEU A 132 17.94 -8.28 3.03
C LEU A 132 17.11 -8.13 1.75
N SER A 133 15.78 -8.23 1.86
CA SER A 133 14.88 -8.04 0.72
C SER A 133 14.95 -6.62 0.18
N VAL A 134 14.90 -5.61 1.05
CA VAL A 134 15.01 -4.19 0.68
C VAL A 134 16.37 -3.88 0.06
N MET A 135 17.46 -4.35 0.67
CA MET A 135 18.81 -4.16 0.11
C MET A 135 19.00 -4.83 -1.26
N ALA A 136 18.15 -5.79 -1.63
CA ALA A 136 18.18 -6.50 -2.90
C ALA A 136 17.25 -5.90 -3.98
N TYR A 137 16.59 -4.76 -3.71
CA TYR A 137 15.73 -4.08 -4.68
C TYR A 137 16.47 -3.76 -6.00
N ASP A 138 15.75 -3.75 -7.13
CA ASP A 138 16.28 -3.27 -8.41
C ASP A 138 16.31 -1.74 -8.45
N TYR A 139 17.22 -1.17 -7.65
CA TYR A 139 17.47 0.26 -7.55
C TYR A 139 18.99 0.51 -7.47
N PRO A 140 19.50 1.68 -7.89
CA PRO A 140 20.91 1.98 -7.75
C PRO A 140 21.39 1.87 -6.29
N THR A 141 22.45 1.11 -6.07
CA THR A 141 22.93 0.72 -4.73
C THR A 141 23.38 1.90 -3.88
N GLU A 142 23.90 2.94 -4.52
CA GLU A 142 24.34 4.19 -3.94
C GLU A 142 23.19 5.14 -3.59
N LYS A 143 21.96 4.77 -3.97
CA LYS A 143 20.75 5.55 -3.71
C LYS A 143 19.81 4.91 -2.69
N VAL A 144 20.02 3.67 -2.29
CA VAL A 144 19.21 3.00 -1.26
C VAL A 144 19.96 2.96 0.05
N SER A 145 19.39 3.55 1.09
CA SER A 145 19.85 3.42 2.47
C SER A 145 18.82 2.67 3.28
N VAL A 146 19.24 1.67 4.07
CA VAL A 146 18.36 0.91 4.95
C VAL A 146 18.75 1.16 6.39
N TYR A 147 17.80 1.62 7.19
CA TYR A 147 17.95 1.91 8.62
C TYR A 147 17.09 0.96 9.42
N VAL A 148 17.67 0.33 10.44
CA VAL A 148 16.94 -0.51 11.38
C VAL A 148 16.92 0.15 12.74
N SER A 149 15.72 0.44 13.25
CA SER A 149 15.49 0.92 14.61
C SER A 149 14.94 -0.21 15.46
N ASP A 150 15.64 -0.57 16.53
CA ASP A 150 15.18 -1.56 17.50
C ASP A 150 14.85 -0.86 18.82
N ASP A 151 13.56 -0.58 19.02
CA ASP A 151 13.04 0.07 20.22
C ASP A 151 13.11 -0.86 21.45
N GLY A 152 13.23 -2.16 21.23
CA GLY A 152 13.41 -3.18 22.27
C GLY A 152 14.86 -3.33 22.73
N GLY A 153 15.83 -2.76 21.99
CA GLY A 153 17.26 -2.87 22.30
C GLY A 153 17.74 -4.31 22.41
N SER A 154 17.21 -5.21 21.57
CA SER A 154 17.43 -6.65 21.66
C SER A 154 18.81 -7.03 21.15
N ILE A 155 19.60 -7.67 22.01
CA ILE A 155 20.89 -8.25 21.62
C ILE A 155 20.74 -9.34 20.55
N LEU A 156 19.59 -10.04 20.52
CA LEU A 156 19.30 -11.06 19.52
C LEU A 156 19.09 -10.43 18.14
N THR A 157 18.40 -9.28 18.08
CA THR A 157 18.19 -8.52 16.84
C THR A 157 19.51 -7.98 16.31
N LEU A 158 20.34 -7.42 17.20
CA LEU A 158 21.68 -6.95 16.83
C LEU A 158 22.54 -8.09 16.27
N PHE A 159 22.61 -9.23 16.98
CA PHE A 159 23.37 -10.39 16.53
C PHE A 159 22.88 -10.91 15.17
N ALA A 160 21.56 -11.04 14.99
CA ALA A 160 20.98 -11.48 13.74
C ALA A 160 21.33 -10.54 12.57
N LEU A 161 21.29 -9.22 12.77
CA LEU A 161 21.67 -8.23 11.75
C LEU A 161 23.16 -8.26 11.44
N MET A 162 24.03 -8.54 12.42
CA MET A 162 25.46 -8.72 12.18
C MET A 162 25.75 -9.94 11.30
N GLU A 163 25.10 -11.08 11.57
CA GLU A 163 25.24 -12.27 10.72
C GLU A 163 24.59 -12.04 9.34
N ALA A 164 23.45 -11.35 9.29
CA ALA A 164 22.80 -10.96 8.04
C ALA A 164 23.70 -10.08 7.17
N ALA A 165 24.48 -9.16 7.75
CA ALA A 165 25.42 -8.34 7.00
C ALA A 165 26.50 -9.19 6.31
N LYS A 166 26.98 -10.26 6.95
CA LYS A 166 27.89 -11.23 6.32
C LYS A 166 27.20 -11.99 5.21
N PHE A 167 25.97 -12.46 5.45
CA PHE A 167 25.19 -13.18 4.44
C PHE A 167 24.82 -12.29 3.23
N ALA A 168 24.56 -11.01 3.43
CA ALA A 168 24.23 -10.04 2.39
C ALA A 168 25.29 -9.99 1.28
N SER A 169 26.57 -10.15 1.63
CA SER A 169 27.67 -10.22 0.64
C SER A 169 27.52 -11.36 -0.37
N HIS A 170 26.75 -12.39 -0.04
CA HIS A 170 26.43 -13.52 -0.91
C HIS A 170 25.04 -13.38 -1.54
N TRP A 171 24.05 -12.95 -0.76
CA TRP A 171 22.66 -12.85 -1.19
C TRP A 171 22.44 -11.76 -2.23
N LEU A 172 22.94 -10.54 -2.00
CA LEU A 172 22.65 -9.40 -2.87
C LEU A 172 23.20 -9.58 -4.30
N PRO A 173 24.45 -10.07 -4.51
CA PRO A 173 24.93 -10.39 -5.84
C PRO A 173 24.18 -11.55 -6.49
N PHE A 174 23.80 -12.57 -5.70
CA PHE A 174 23.00 -13.70 -6.19
C PHE A 174 21.64 -13.23 -6.72
N CYS A 175 20.93 -12.36 -5.99
CA CYS A 175 19.66 -11.79 -6.43
C CYS A 175 19.79 -11.02 -7.73
N ARG A 176 20.80 -10.14 -7.83
CA ARG A 176 21.03 -9.32 -9.04
C ARG A 176 21.41 -10.16 -10.26
N LYS A 177 22.28 -11.15 -10.08
CA LYS A 177 22.77 -12.01 -11.17
C LYS A 177 21.67 -12.92 -11.73
N ASN A 178 20.79 -13.43 -10.87
CA ASN A 178 19.76 -14.39 -11.26
C ASN A 178 18.38 -13.74 -11.45
N ASP A 179 18.30 -12.40 -11.47
CA ASP A 179 17.05 -11.63 -11.55
C ASP A 179 15.95 -12.17 -10.61
N VAL A 180 16.35 -12.39 -9.35
CA VAL A 180 15.48 -13.03 -8.36
C VAL A 180 14.31 -12.08 -8.05
N MET A 181 13.10 -12.51 -8.39
CA MET A 181 11.88 -11.75 -8.12
C MET A 181 11.53 -11.72 -6.63
N GLU A 182 11.54 -12.88 -5.97
CA GLU A 182 11.30 -13.02 -4.53
C GLU A 182 12.60 -12.76 -3.75
N ARG A 183 12.77 -11.53 -3.28
CA ARG A 183 14.03 -11.04 -2.69
C ARG A 183 14.15 -11.33 -1.19
N ASN A 184 13.06 -11.75 -0.55
CA ASN A 184 13.09 -12.25 0.81
C ASN A 184 13.69 -13.68 0.81
N PRO A 185 14.84 -13.90 1.48
CA PRO A 185 15.50 -15.21 1.44
C PRO A 185 14.61 -16.36 1.93
N ASP A 186 13.85 -16.15 3.00
CA ASP A 186 12.98 -17.16 3.58
C ASP A 186 11.84 -17.55 2.64
N ALA A 187 11.17 -16.56 2.05
CA ALA A 187 10.13 -16.78 1.06
C ALA A 187 10.68 -17.46 -0.20
N TYR A 188 11.86 -17.03 -0.66
CA TYR A 188 12.52 -17.61 -1.82
C TYR A 188 12.85 -19.10 -1.61
N PHE A 189 13.46 -19.46 -0.47
CA PHE A 189 13.85 -20.84 -0.18
C PHE A 189 12.70 -21.76 0.24
N THR A 190 11.56 -21.19 0.64
CA THR A 190 10.32 -21.92 0.92
C THR A 190 9.49 -22.15 -0.35
N SER A 191 9.73 -21.39 -1.42
CA SER A 191 9.05 -21.59 -2.71
C SER A 191 9.44 -22.93 -3.37
N ASN A 192 8.46 -23.60 -3.99
CA ASN A 192 8.65 -24.87 -4.70
C ASN A 192 9.26 -24.66 -6.09
N GLN A 193 10.52 -24.20 -6.14
CA GLN A 193 11.26 -24.00 -7.39
C GLN A 193 12.39 -25.02 -7.57
N SER A 194 12.69 -25.40 -8.82
CA SER A 194 13.85 -26.23 -9.13
C SER A 194 15.14 -25.46 -8.87
N TRP A 195 15.97 -25.96 -7.94
CA TRP A 195 17.19 -25.24 -7.53
C TRP A 195 18.42 -25.66 -8.32
N SER A 196 19.15 -24.65 -8.80
CA SER A 196 20.50 -24.82 -9.33
C SER A 196 21.48 -25.23 -8.22
N SER A 197 22.68 -25.69 -8.62
CA SER A 197 23.75 -25.97 -7.67
C SER A 197 24.21 -24.73 -6.91
N GLU A 198 24.18 -23.55 -7.54
CA GLU A 198 24.46 -22.25 -6.92
C GLU A 198 23.41 -21.91 -5.85
N THR A 199 22.12 -22.05 -6.18
CA THR A 199 21.00 -21.82 -5.25
C THR A 199 21.11 -22.69 -4.01
N LYS A 200 21.46 -23.98 -4.16
CA LYS A 200 21.65 -24.89 -3.02
C LYS A 200 22.79 -24.43 -2.09
N LYS A 201 23.89 -23.91 -2.64
CA LYS A 201 25.02 -23.38 -1.84
C LYS A 201 24.59 -22.13 -1.05
N ILE A 202 23.85 -21.22 -1.67
CA ILE A 202 23.33 -20.03 -0.98
C ILE A 202 22.33 -20.43 0.10
N LYS A 203 21.46 -21.41 -0.19
CA LYS A 203 20.52 -21.96 0.79
C LYS A 203 21.24 -22.49 2.03
N VAL A 204 22.29 -23.27 1.86
CA VAL A 204 23.09 -23.77 3.00
C VAL A 204 23.66 -22.62 3.84
N LYS A 205 24.16 -21.56 3.19
CA LYS A 205 24.66 -20.36 3.90
C LYS A 205 23.58 -19.56 4.63
N TYR A 206 22.33 -19.64 4.19
CA TYR A 206 21.21 -18.96 4.85
C TYR A 206 20.80 -19.66 6.16
N TYR A 207 20.91 -20.99 6.21
CA TYR A 207 20.56 -21.78 7.40
C TYR A 207 21.76 -22.08 8.33
N SER A 208 22.97 -21.66 7.96
CA SER A 208 24.19 -21.82 8.77
C SER A 208 24.38 -20.67 9.74
#